data_AF-A0A2V2RWS6-F1
#
_entry.id   AF-A0A2V2RWS6-F1
#
_cell.length_a   1.000
_cell.length_b   1.000
_cell.length_c   1.000
_cell.angle_alpha   90.00
_cell.angle_beta   90.00
_cell.angle_gamma   90.00
#
_symmetry.space_group_name_H-M   'P 1'
#
loop_
_entity.id
_entity.type
_entity.pdbx_description
1 polymer ?
#
loop_
_entity_poly.entity_id
_entity_poly.type
_entity_poly.pdbx_seq_one_letter_code
_entity_poly.pdbx_strand_id
1 'polypeptide(L)'
;MNTPIIPAILLAVSLASSASARPLGLDVSSYQGTPNWGSIKSCGWTFAWAKATEGVSINDGDYRYNINNAKANGVYVGAYHFAHPEANSPGSEASHFWGVINGDIQNDGKSLMPVLDFEVFNGHVGASSYSDWANQFNNAIKSDASGKGVTVKPMLYTSACSACNFDGSVSEWLPWIADYNGESSQSGTPWSTCGGCDLWSDWVAWQYSDAGSVCGVGGGCDVDVFNGDSASLVSTLVINGNGSSSFAPGPAAVSWGPNRIDVMVRGGGDAIYHKYWDGSAWQPSGGFEKIGGISIYGPGLSATGVNRLDAFCAATDYTLRHKWWDGTGWYPNPHWENIGGVLTSSPAAVSWGSGRIDVVVRGGQNNIYHKWWDGSAWQPSGGFENIGGNAVGQPGICSWGAGRLDVFYRGTDNALWHNYYINGTWYGWQSLGGVLTSGPAAVAWGSGRIDVMVRGGQNHIYHKYFISGTGWSGFDDIGGTATSDPGVSSWAPGRLDVFCRGTDNALWHAWFSGGTWYGWQSLGGVLQ
;
A
#
# COMPACT_ATOMS: atom_id res chain seq x y z
N MET A 1 43.38 48.81 -27.73
CA MET A 1 42.19 47.96 -27.88
C MET A 1 42.29 46.87 -26.82
N ASN A 2 41.67 47.09 -25.66
CA ASN A 2 41.64 46.12 -24.56
C ASN A 2 40.19 45.71 -24.36
N THR A 3 39.85 44.47 -24.74
CA THR A 3 38.58 43.82 -24.41
C THR A 3 38.64 43.32 -22.96
N PRO A 4 37.64 43.62 -22.11
CA PRO A 4 37.60 43.09 -20.76
C PRO A 4 37.04 41.65 -20.80
N ILE A 5 37.69 40.76 -20.04
CA ILE A 5 37.22 39.41 -19.77
C ILE A 5 36.16 39.52 -18.67
N ILE A 6 34.92 39.12 -18.97
CA ILE A 6 33.84 38.97 -17.98
C ILE A 6 34.01 37.59 -17.33
N PRO A 7 34.15 37.48 -16.00
CA PRO A 7 34.19 36.17 -15.35
C PRO A 7 32.78 35.59 -15.32
N ALA A 8 32.60 34.42 -15.93
CA ALA A 8 31.38 33.63 -15.77
C ALA A 8 31.31 33.13 -14.31
N ILE A 9 30.39 33.70 -13.54
CA ILE A 9 29.99 33.18 -12.24
C ILE A 9 29.22 31.88 -12.51
N LEU A 10 29.88 30.75 -12.32
CA LEU A 10 29.25 29.44 -12.31
C LEU A 10 28.43 29.35 -11.01
N LEU A 11 27.14 29.67 -11.10
CA LEU A 11 26.19 29.47 -10.00
C LEU A 11 25.99 27.95 -9.85
N ALA A 12 26.72 27.33 -8.93
CA ALA A 12 26.45 25.98 -8.49
C ALA A 12 25.12 25.98 -7.75
N VAL A 13 24.02 25.71 -8.47
CA VAL A 13 22.75 25.35 -7.85
C VAL A 13 22.95 23.94 -7.30
N SER A 14 23.31 23.84 -6.02
CA SER A 14 23.13 22.59 -5.29
C SER A 14 21.64 22.30 -5.28
N LEU A 15 21.22 21.29 -6.03
CA LEU A 15 19.93 20.64 -5.81
C LEU A 15 20.02 19.94 -4.46
N ALA A 16 19.83 20.70 -3.38
CA ALA A 16 19.39 20.11 -2.13
C ALA A 16 18.07 19.40 -2.44
N SER A 17 18.04 18.09 -2.29
CA SER A 17 16.82 17.31 -2.38
C SER A 17 15.82 17.89 -1.37
N SER A 18 14.80 18.60 -1.83
CA SER A 18 13.67 18.91 -0.97
C SER A 18 13.00 17.58 -0.63
N ALA A 19 13.16 17.10 0.61
CA ALA A 19 12.23 16.11 1.13
C ALA A 19 10.81 16.65 0.93
N SER A 20 9.89 15.82 0.47
CA SER A 20 8.49 16.24 0.37
C SER A 20 8.02 16.72 1.75
N ALA A 21 7.36 17.88 1.80
CA ALA A 21 6.89 18.44 3.06
C ALA A 21 5.90 17.47 3.73
N ARG A 22 6.09 17.24 5.03
CA ARG A 22 5.19 16.40 5.81
C ARG A 22 3.80 17.04 5.86
N PRO A 23 2.73 16.29 5.53
CA PRO A 23 1.37 16.79 5.62
C PRO A 23 1.05 17.32 7.02
N LEU A 24 0.36 18.45 7.08
CA LEU A 24 -0.12 19.04 8.32
C LEU A 24 -1.58 18.64 8.57
N GLY A 25 -1.92 18.43 9.83
CA GLY A 25 -3.26 18.15 10.30
C GLY A 25 -3.53 18.74 11.67
N LEU A 26 -4.72 18.50 12.20
CA LEU A 26 -5.18 19.06 13.46
C LEU A 26 -6.19 18.12 14.09
N ASP A 27 -6.41 18.25 15.38
CA ASP A 27 -7.57 17.66 16.01
C ASP A 27 -8.47 18.71 16.65
N VAL A 28 -9.77 18.40 16.67
CA VAL A 28 -10.83 19.33 17.07
C VAL A 28 -11.88 18.64 17.92
N SER A 29 -12.47 19.42 18.80
CA SER A 29 -13.64 19.04 19.59
C SER A 29 -14.64 20.20 19.64
N SER A 30 -15.67 20.09 20.47
CA SER A 30 -16.57 21.20 20.79
C SER A 30 -15.84 22.44 21.35
N TYR A 31 -14.57 22.31 21.78
CA TYR A 31 -13.76 23.45 22.20
C TYR A 31 -13.51 24.45 21.07
N GLN A 32 -13.27 23.97 19.84
CA GLN A 32 -13.06 24.83 18.66
C GLN A 32 -14.38 25.31 18.02
N GLY A 33 -15.53 24.79 18.46
CA GLY A 33 -16.86 25.13 17.95
C GLY A 33 -17.04 24.74 16.48
N THR A 34 -17.28 25.73 15.62
CA THR A 34 -17.53 25.53 14.18
C THR A 34 -16.41 26.10 13.29
N PRO A 35 -15.26 25.41 13.15
CA PRO A 35 -14.19 25.83 12.26
C PRO A 35 -14.64 26.03 10.80
N ASN A 36 -13.99 26.96 10.09
CA ASN A 36 -14.14 27.13 8.66
C ASN A 36 -13.22 26.16 7.90
N TRP A 37 -13.76 25.00 7.55
CA TRP A 37 -13.03 23.93 6.86
C TRP A 37 -12.53 24.29 5.45
N GLY A 38 -13.17 25.24 4.77
CA GLY A 38 -12.68 25.77 3.50
C GLY A 38 -11.38 26.56 3.68
N SER A 39 -11.33 27.41 4.71
CA SER A 39 -10.11 28.13 5.10
C SER A 39 -9.00 27.18 5.54
N ILE A 40 -9.33 26.18 6.37
CA ILE A 40 -8.40 25.12 6.82
C ILE A 40 -7.73 24.47 5.60
N LYS A 41 -8.52 23.98 4.63
CA LYS A 41 -7.99 23.36 3.42
C LYS A 41 -7.12 24.33 2.61
N SER A 42 -7.57 25.56 2.42
CA SER A 42 -6.87 26.56 1.61
C SER A 42 -5.49 26.93 2.17
N CYS A 43 -5.31 26.81 3.49
CA CYS A 43 -4.02 27.04 4.15
C CYS A 43 -3.11 25.80 4.19
N GLY A 44 -3.49 24.70 3.53
CA GLY A 44 -2.63 23.54 3.39
C GLY A 44 -2.75 22.49 4.50
N TRP A 45 -3.75 22.59 5.38
CA TRP A 45 -4.09 21.53 6.32
C TRP A 45 -4.87 20.44 5.57
N THR A 46 -4.41 19.20 5.69
CA THR A 46 -4.82 18.11 4.78
C THR A 46 -5.52 16.95 5.44
N PHE A 47 -5.33 16.78 6.75
CA PHE A 47 -6.01 15.75 7.54
C PHE A 47 -6.45 16.30 8.91
N ALA A 48 -7.39 15.64 9.56
CA ALA A 48 -7.80 15.97 10.92
C ALA A 48 -8.43 14.80 11.68
N TRP A 49 -8.48 14.86 13.01
CA TRP A 49 -9.37 14.02 13.82
C TRP A 49 -10.38 14.87 14.59
N ALA A 50 -11.62 14.41 14.65
CA ALA A 50 -12.67 15.06 15.42
C ALA A 50 -13.06 14.19 16.61
N LYS A 51 -13.14 14.77 17.81
CA LYS A 51 -13.66 14.07 19.00
C LYS A 51 -15.07 13.61 18.69
N ALA A 52 -15.35 12.32 18.89
CA ALA A 52 -16.70 11.80 18.74
C ALA A 52 -17.33 11.50 20.10
N THR A 53 -16.58 10.84 20.97
CA THR A 53 -17.08 10.40 22.26
C THR A 53 -16.02 10.46 23.36
N GLU A 54 -16.49 10.48 24.60
CA GLU A 54 -15.67 10.37 25.81
C GLU A 54 -16.37 9.43 26.81
N GLY A 55 -15.64 8.44 27.30
CA GLY A 55 -16.16 7.37 28.13
C GLY A 55 -17.42 6.70 27.52
N VAL A 56 -18.42 6.43 28.36
CA VAL A 56 -19.67 5.75 27.93
C VAL A 56 -20.87 6.67 27.79
N SER A 57 -20.70 7.99 27.90
CA SER A 57 -21.85 8.91 28.01
C SER A 57 -21.74 10.23 27.26
N ILE A 58 -20.54 10.69 26.92
CA ILE A 58 -20.37 11.96 26.23
C ILE A 58 -20.29 11.73 24.73
N ASN A 59 -21.18 12.38 23.99
CA ASN A 59 -21.06 12.62 22.55
C ASN A 59 -20.63 14.07 22.36
N ASP A 60 -19.55 14.28 21.61
CA ASP A 60 -19.12 15.64 21.28
C ASP A 60 -20.17 16.32 20.39
N GLY A 61 -20.57 17.54 20.77
CA GLY A 61 -21.68 18.26 20.14
C GLY A 61 -21.38 18.72 18.71
N ASP A 62 -20.10 18.94 18.39
CA ASP A 62 -19.65 19.45 17.09
C ASP A 62 -19.05 18.36 16.19
N TYR A 63 -18.95 17.12 16.66
CA TYR A 63 -18.43 15.97 15.91
C TYR A 63 -18.97 15.88 14.48
N ARG A 64 -20.31 15.88 14.34
CA ARG A 64 -20.97 15.75 13.03
C ARG A 64 -20.81 16.99 12.16
N TYR A 65 -20.68 18.17 12.75
CA TYR A 65 -20.31 19.36 11.99
C TYR A 65 -18.90 19.19 11.42
N ASN A 66 -17.94 18.79 12.25
CA ASN A 66 -16.54 18.66 11.89
C ASN A 66 -16.31 17.61 10.81
N ILE A 67 -16.80 16.38 10.99
CA ILE A 67 -16.67 15.30 10.00
C ILE A 67 -17.24 15.71 8.64
N ASN A 68 -18.47 16.21 8.61
CA ASN A 68 -19.15 16.50 7.35
C ASN A 68 -18.48 17.66 6.59
N ASN A 69 -18.12 18.73 7.30
CA ASN A 69 -17.56 19.91 6.66
C ASN A 69 -16.08 19.72 6.27
N ALA A 70 -15.30 18.96 7.03
CA ALA A 70 -13.95 18.57 6.63
C ALA A 70 -13.96 17.77 5.32
N LYS A 71 -14.78 16.71 5.26
CA LYS A 71 -14.93 15.86 4.05
C LYS A 71 -15.43 16.66 2.84
N ALA A 72 -16.38 17.57 3.05
CA ALA A 72 -16.92 18.42 1.99
C ALA A 72 -15.87 19.37 1.39
N ASN A 73 -14.88 19.79 2.19
CA ASN A 73 -13.80 20.67 1.76
C ASN A 73 -12.50 19.91 1.38
N GLY A 74 -12.55 18.58 1.26
CA GLY A 74 -11.41 17.78 0.82
C GLY A 74 -10.28 17.69 1.84
N VAL A 75 -10.60 17.80 3.13
CA VAL A 75 -9.72 17.44 4.25
C VAL A 75 -10.05 15.99 4.65
N TYR A 76 -9.04 15.13 4.73
CA TYR A 76 -9.23 13.77 5.25
C TYR A 76 -9.57 13.86 6.73
N VAL A 77 -10.56 13.12 7.22
CA VAL A 77 -10.95 13.27 8.63
C VAL A 77 -11.34 11.96 9.29
N GLY A 78 -10.84 11.73 10.50
CA GLY A 78 -11.18 10.60 11.36
C GLY A 78 -11.94 11.02 12.61
N ALA A 79 -12.26 10.03 13.43
CA ALA A 79 -12.87 10.24 14.73
C ALA A 79 -11.92 9.75 15.83
N TYR A 80 -11.93 10.40 16.99
CA TYR A 80 -11.25 9.91 18.18
C TYR A 80 -12.18 9.74 19.37
N HIS A 81 -11.77 8.85 20.28
CA HIS A 81 -12.45 8.55 21.53
C HIS A 81 -11.54 8.83 22.72
N PHE A 82 -11.94 9.75 23.60
CA PHE A 82 -11.22 10.00 24.85
C PHE A 82 -11.55 8.92 25.88
N ALA A 83 -10.54 8.16 26.29
CA ALA A 83 -10.72 6.97 27.11
C ALA A 83 -10.76 7.27 28.61
N HIS A 84 -11.62 6.52 29.32
CA HIS A 84 -11.65 6.48 30.79
C HIS A 84 -11.45 5.05 31.32
N PRO A 85 -10.24 4.47 31.14
CA PRO A 85 -9.92 3.12 31.61
C PRO A 85 -10.13 2.94 33.12
N GLU A 86 -10.00 4.01 33.90
CA GLU A 86 -10.24 4.01 35.34
C GLU A 86 -11.70 3.81 35.74
N ALA A 87 -12.63 4.10 34.82
CA ALA A 87 -14.06 4.11 35.10
C ALA A 87 -14.83 3.04 34.32
N ASN A 88 -14.39 2.70 33.11
CA ASN A 88 -15.17 1.87 32.18
C ASN A 88 -14.36 0.70 31.61
N SER A 89 -15.10 -0.28 31.09
CA SER A 89 -14.50 -1.40 30.38
C SER A 89 -14.16 -0.99 28.93
N PRO A 90 -13.12 -1.59 28.32
CA PRO A 90 -12.74 -1.26 26.94
C PRO A 90 -13.88 -1.58 25.96
N GLY A 91 -14.61 -2.68 26.20
CA GLY A 91 -15.74 -3.08 25.36
C GLY A 91 -16.93 -2.10 25.44
N SER A 92 -17.21 -1.52 26.62
CA SER A 92 -18.29 -0.54 26.76
C SER A 92 -17.97 0.78 26.05
N GLU A 93 -16.73 1.25 26.18
CA GLU A 93 -16.28 2.47 25.49
C GLU A 93 -16.19 2.27 23.98
N ALA A 94 -15.67 1.13 23.52
CA ALA A 94 -15.64 0.79 22.09
C ALA A 94 -17.05 0.72 21.49
N SER A 95 -18.01 0.10 22.20
CA SER A 95 -19.41 0.01 21.76
C SER A 95 -20.04 1.40 21.65
N HIS A 96 -19.77 2.29 22.61
CA HIS A 96 -20.26 3.65 22.61
C HIS A 96 -19.68 4.46 21.44
N PHE A 97 -18.34 4.44 21.30
CA PHE A 97 -17.64 5.11 20.22
C PHE A 97 -18.13 4.63 18.85
N TRP A 98 -18.12 3.31 18.62
CA TRP A 98 -18.59 2.76 17.35
C TRP A 98 -20.06 3.06 17.08
N GLY A 99 -20.91 3.03 18.11
CA GLY A 99 -22.33 3.41 18.03
C GLY A 99 -22.52 4.81 17.45
N VAL A 100 -21.62 5.75 17.80
CA VAL A 100 -21.65 7.12 17.30
C VAL A 100 -21.01 7.26 15.91
N ILE A 101 -19.92 6.57 15.61
CA ILE A 101 -19.14 6.83 14.38
C ILE A 101 -19.49 5.93 13.18
N ASN A 102 -20.22 4.82 13.38
CA ASN A 102 -20.43 3.79 12.35
C ASN A 102 -21.12 4.26 11.05
N GLY A 103 -21.82 5.39 11.10
CA GLY A 103 -22.45 6.00 9.93
C GLY A 103 -21.55 6.97 9.18
N ASP A 104 -20.45 7.42 9.78
CA ASP A 104 -19.56 8.44 9.25
C ASP A 104 -18.24 7.91 8.74
N ILE A 105 -17.67 6.95 9.46
CA ILE A 105 -16.38 6.36 9.11
C ILE A 105 -16.65 5.24 8.11
N GLN A 106 -16.37 5.53 6.85
CA GLN A 106 -16.76 4.72 5.71
C GLN A 106 -15.57 4.43 4.79
N ASN A 107 -15.79 3.48 3.88
CA ASN A 107 -14.91 3.16 2.77
C ASN A 107 -15.01 4.21 1.63
N ASP A 108 -14.88 5.50 1.98
CA ASP A 108 -15.20 6.63 1.11
C ASP A 108 -13.97 7.35 0.52
N GLY A 109 -12.76 6.88 0.84
CA GLY A 109 -11.51 7.52 0.45
C GLY A 109 -11.32 8.90 1.09
N LYS A 110 -12.08 9.23 2.13
CA LYS A 110 -12.03 10.50 2.86
C LYS A 110 -11.88 10.32 4.38
N SER A 111 -12.34 9.20 4.90
CA SER A 111 -12.32 8.86 6.32
C SER A 111 -10.91 8.43 6.74
N LEU A 112 -10.40 8.92 7.87
CA LEU A 112 -9.17 8.38 8.48
C LEU A 112 -9.47 7.21 9.42
N MET A 113 -8.42 6.46 9.76
CA MET A 113 -8.45 5.44 10.80
C MET A 113 -9.00 6.04 12.12
N PRO A 114 -9.86 5.30 12.83
CA PRO A 114 -10.35 5.72 14.14
C PRO A 114 -9.22 5.68 15.18
N VAL A 115 -9.28 6.60 16.14
CA VAL A 115 -8.25 6.77 17.17
C VAL A 115 -8.82 6.46 18.55
N LEU A 116 -8.07 5.68 19.32
CA LEU A 116 -8.20 5.62 20.76
C LEU A 116 -7.26 6.67 21.38
N ASP A 117 -7.83 7.65 22.06
CA ASP A 117 -7.10 8.69 22.80
C ASP A 117 -6.94 8.26 24.26
N PHE A 118 -5.71 7.91 24.64
CA PHE A 118 -5.38 7.27 25.92
C PHE A 118 -4.40 8.12 26.73
N GLU A 119 -4.96 8.89 27.67
CA GLU A 119 -4.21 9.82 28.52
C GLU A 119 -4.34 9.52 30.01
N VAL A 120 -5.31 8.68 30.41
CA VAL A 120 -5.58 8.38 31.82
C VAL A 120 -4.88 7.10 32.25
N PHE A 121 -3.78 7.26 33.00
CA PHE A 121 -3.01 6.15 33.57
C PHE A 121 -3.23 6.01 35.08
N ASN A 122 -4.50 5.85 35.46
CA ASN A 122 -4.88 5.45 36.81
C ASN A 122 -5.97 4.37 36.75
N GLY A 123 -6.28 3.75 37.90
CA GLY A 123 -7.27 2.68 37.97
C GLY A 123 -6.79 1.28 37.54
N HIS A 124 -5.64 1.18 36.87
CA HIS A 124 -4.99 -0.09 36.53
C HIS A 124 -3.54 -0.16 37.05
N VAL A 125 -2.98 -1.37 37.10
CA VAL A 125 -1.65 -1.62 37.69
C VAL A 125 -0.73 -2.32 36.69
N GLY A 126 0.33 -1.62 36.30
CA GLY A 126 1.38 -2.15 35.45
C GLY A 126 1.08 -2.04 33.96
N ALA A 127 2.15 -2.00 33.17
CA ALA A 127 2.08 -1.70 31.75
C ALA A 127 1.16 -2.63 30.94
N SER A 128 1.19 -3.92 31.27
CA SER A 128 0.37 -4.92 30.60
C SER A 128 -1.14 -4.71 30.77
N SER A 129 -1.58 -4.13 31.89
CA SER A 129 -3.02 -3.88 32.13
C SER A 129 -3.56 -2.72 31.29
N TYR A 130 -2.79 -1.64 31.14
CA TYR A 130 -3.13 -0.54 30.23
C TYR A 130 -3.07 -0.98 28.77
N SER A 131 -2.03 -1.74 28.40
CA SER A 131 -1.92 -2.31 27.05
C SER A 131 -3.09 -3.22 26.70
N ASP A 132 -3.48 -4.11 27.62
CA ASP A 132 -4.59 -5.03 27.40
C ASP A 132 -5.91 -4.28 27.21
N TRP A 133 -6.16 -3.24 28.01
CA TRP A 133 -7.33 -2.37 27.82
C TRP A 133 -7.33 -1.74 26.42
N ALA A 134 -6.22 -1.11 26.01
CA ALA A 134 -6.11 -0.46 24.71
C ALA A 134 -6.27 -1.45 23.55
N ASN A 135 -5.65 -2.64 23.68
CA ASN A 135 -5.76 -3.73 22.71
C ASN A 135 -7.20 -4.22 22.58
N GLN A 136 -7.92 -4.39 23.68
CA GLN A 136 -9.32 -4.84 23.65
C GLN A 136 -10.24 -3.81 22.99
N PHE A 137 -10.06 -2.53 23.30
CA PHE A 137 -10.81 -1.45 22.66
C PHE A 137 -10.56 -1.43 21.14
N ASN A 138 -9.29 -1.39 20.72
CA ASN A 138 -8.93 -1.31 19.30
C ASN A 138 -9.35 -2.57 18.53
N ASN A 139 -9.26 -3.76 19.14
CA ASN A 139 -9.78 -4.98 18.54
C ASN A 139 -11.30 -4.96 18.39
N ALA A 140 -12.04 -4.43 19.36
CA ALA A 140 -13.49 -4.27 19.27
C ALA A 140 -13.86 -3.34 18.11
N ILE A 141 -13.21 -2.17 17.98
CA ILE A 141 -13.40 -1.26 16.85
C ILE A 141 -13.08 -1.92 15.51
N LYS A 142 -11.96 -2.65 15.43
CA LYS A 142 -11.58 -3.41 14.21
C LYS A 142 -12.64 -4.46 13.84
N SER A 143 -13.18 -5.16 14.83
CA SER A 143 -14.24 -6.16 14.65
C SER A 143 -15.55 -5.52 14.18
N ASP A 144 -15.98 -4.45 14.84
CA ASP A 144 -17.23 -3.75 14.55
C ASP A 144 -17.22 -3.09 13.17
N ALA A 145 -16.08 -2.50 12.79
CA ALA A 145 -15.87 -1.95 11.45
C ALA A 145 -15.93 -3.03 10.37
N SER A 146 -15.27 -4.18 10.61
CA SER A 146 -15.33 -5.34 9.70
C SER A 146 -16.77 -5.84 9.52
N GLY A 147 -17.56 -5.86 10.60
CA GLY A 147 -19.00 -6.17 10.56
C GLY A 147 -19.83 -5.21 9.70
N LYS A 148 -19.31 -4.02 9.39
CA LYS A 148 -19.89 -3.03 8.46
C LYS A 148 -19.20 -3.00 7.09
N GLY A 149 -18.28 -3.91 6.81
CA GLY A 149 -17.53 -3.94 5.55
C GLY A 149 -16.47 -2.84 5.44
N VAL A 150 -16.04 -2.28 6.56
CA VAL A 150 -14.99 -1.25 6.63
C VAL A 150 -13.75 -1.86 7.26
N THR A 151 -12.63 -1.87 6.53
CA THR A 151 -11.34 -2.34 7.05
C THR A 151 -10.61 -1.18 7.71
N VAL A 152 -10.29 -1.33 9.00
CA VAL A 152 -9.54 -0.32 9.77
C VAL A 152 -8.33 -0.93 10.47
N LYS A 153 -7.29 -0.12 10.65
CA LYS A 153 -6.21 -0.34 11.61
C LYS A 153 -6.22 0.84 12.58
N PRO A 154 -6.90 0.71 13.75
CA PRO A 154 -7.03 1.81 14.68
C PRO A 154 -5.68 2.38 15.13
N MET A 155 -5.70 3.66 15.49
CA MET A 155 -4.55 4.35 16.05
C MET A 155 -4.64 4.40 17.57
N LEU A 156 -3.48 4.50 18.22
CA LEU A 156 -3.38 4.80 19.64
C LEU A 156 -2.71 6.16 19.79
N TYR A 157 -3.44 7.11 20.38
CA TYR A 157 -2.90 8.38 20.80
C TYR A 157 -2.43 8.32 22.26
N THR A 158 -1.24 8.84 22.54
CA THR A 158 -0.72 9.07 23.89
C THR A 158 0.47 10.02 23.88
N SER A 159 0.82 10.62 25.01
CA SER A 159 2.06 11.42 25.10
C SER A 159 3.32 10.53 25.05
N ALA A 160 4.42 11.08 24.54
CA ALA A 160 5.70 10.38 24.43
C ALA A 160 6.17 9.81 25.78
N CYS A 161 5.96 10.54 26.87
CA CYS A 161 6.33 10.06 28.21
C CYS A 161 5.31 9.07 28.78
N SER A 162 4.01 9.27 28.50
CA SER A 162 2.96 8.34 28.91
C SER A 162 3.10 6.97 28.26
N ALA A 163 3.73 6.88 27.08
CA ALA A 163 4.01 5.62 26.40
C ALA A 163 4.77 4.60 27.29
N CYS A 164 5.57 5.05 28.26
CA CYS A 164 6.24 4.17 29.24
C CYS A 164 5.26 3.37 30.12
N ASN A 165 3.99 3.74 30.16
CA ASN A 165 2.95 3.01 30.90
C ASN A 165 2.31 1.90 30.06
N PHE A 166 2.75 1.68 28.83
CA PHE A 166 2.39 0.54 28.01
C PHE A 166 3.57 -0.44 27.88
N ASP A 167 3.25 -1.67 27.49
CA ASP A 167 4.22 -2.66 27.01
C ASP A 167 4.19 -2.75 25.48
N GLY A 168 5.15 -3.46 24.89
CA GLY A 168 5.30 -3.53 23.43
C GLY A 168 4.12 -4.16 22.67
N SER A 169 3.09 -4.70 23.33
CA SER A 169 1.93 -5.27 22.62
C SER A 169 1.09 -4.22 21.90
N VAL A 170 1.12 -2.95 22.34
CA VAL A 170 0.41 -1.85 21.67
C VAL A 170 1.05 -1.44 20.34
N SER A 171 2.24 -1.96 20.01
CA SER A 171 2.91 -1.73 18.72
C SER A 171 2.15 -2.27 17.50
N GLU A 172 1.11 -3.10 17.73
CA GLU A 172 0.15 -3.50 16.69
C GLU A 172 -0.62 -2.30 16.12
N TRP A 173 -0.86 -1.25 16.93
CA TRP A 173 -1.64 -0.07 16.55
C TRP A 173 -0.77 1.06 16.02
N LEU A 174 -1.36 1.92 15.18
CA LEU A 174 -0.62 3.05 14.60
C LEU A 174 -0.39 4.14 15.68
N PRO A 175 0.86 4.55 15.94
CA PRO A 175 1.17 5.54 16.97
C PRO A 175 0.87 6.98 16.53
N TRP A 176 0.00 7.66 17.27
CA TRP A 176 -0.14 9.12 17.27
C TRP A 176 0.42 9.66 18.59
N ILE A 177 1.56 10.35 18.53
CA ILE A 177 2.31 10.68 19.75
C ILE A 177 2.24 12.18 20.01
N ALA A 178 1.91 12.58 21.23
CA ALA A 178 2.01 13.98 21.66
C ALA A 178 3.37 14.26 22.32
N ASP A 179 4.06 15.28 21.82
CA ASP A 179 5.26 15.83 22.45
C ASP A 179 5.47 17.28 22.00
N TYR A 180 5.38 18.24 22.92
CA TYR A 180 5.49 19.66 22.61
C TYR A 180 6.92 20.17 22.81
N ASN A 181 7.87 19.46 22.19
CA ASN A 181 9.31 19.66 22.41
C ASN A 181 9.91 20.87 21.65
N GLY A 182 9.10 21.59 20.87
CA GLY A 182 9.52 22.76 20.10
C GLY A 182 10.36 22.44 18.85
N GLU A 183 10.50 21.17 18.48
CA GLU A 183 11.15 20.79 17.23
C GLU A 183 10.28 21.14 16.01
N SER A 184 10.94 21.23 14.85
CA SER A 184 10.26 21.46 13.58
C SER A 184 9.38 20.26 13.20
N SER A 185 8.09 20.49 12.95
CA SER A 185 7.17 19.44 12.46
C SER A 185 7.68 18.75 11.18
N GLN A 186 8.46 19.45 10.36
CA GLN A 186 8.95 18.96 9.07
C GLN A 186 10.20 18.08 9.17
N SER A 187 10.95 18.13 10.27
CA SER A 187 12.24 17.42 10.39
C SER A 187 12.50 16.78 11.75
N GLY A 188 11.71 17.13 12.77
CA GLY A 188 11.82 16.64 14.13
C GLY A 188 11.11 15.31 14.36
N THR A 189 11.04 14.96 15.64
CA THR A 189 10.48 13.70 16.13
C THR A 189 9.69 13.91 17.44
N PRO A 190 8.61 13.14 17.70
CA PRO A 190 7.89 13.18 18.98
C PRO A 190 8.65 12.52 20.14
N TRP A 191 9.85 11.97 19.91
CA TRP A 191 10.53 11.12 20.88
C TRP A 191 11.73 11.80 21.57
N SER A 192 11.99 13.08 21.33
CA SER A 192 13.17 13.72 21.91
C SER A 192 13.04 14.02 23.41
N THR A 193 11.83 14.22 23.93
CA THR A 193 11.60 14.38 25.37
C THR A 193 11.73 13.05 26.13
N CYS A 194 11.13 11.98 25.59
CA CYS A 194 10.97 10.69 26.28
C CYS A 194 11.32 9.48 25.39
N GLY A 195 12.46 9.51 24.70
CA GLY A 195 12.83 8.48 23.72
C GLY A 195 13.03 7.07 24.29
N GLY A 196 13.26 6.93 25.60
CA GLY A 196 13.29 5.62 26.27
C GLY A 196 11.93 4.93 26.37
N CYS A 197 10.85 5.64 26.07
CA CYS A 197 9.47 5.15 26.07
C CYS A 197 8.97 4.77 24.66
N ASP A 198 9.81 4.86 23.62
CA ASP A 198 9.41 4.50 22.26
C ASP A 198 9.23 2.98 22.12
N LEU A 199 7.98 2.54 22.06
CA LEU A 199 7.59 1.14 21.89
C LEU A 199 7.43 0.72 20.42
N TRP A 200 7.43 1.68 19.49
CA TRP A 200 7.13 1.45 18.08
C TRP A 200 8.39 1.49 17.21
N SER A 201 9.47 2.13 17.69
CA SER A 201 10.67 2.45 16.91
C SER A 201 10.40 3.30 15.67
N ASP A 202 9.23 3.94 15.62
CA ASP A 202 8.74 4.84 14.57
C ASP A 202 7.50 5.59 15.09
N TRP A 203 6.98 6.55 14.33
CA TRP A 203 5.73 7.26 14.63
C TRP A 203 4.94 7.54 13.35
N VAL A 204 3.62 7.65 13.45
CA VAL A 204 2.74 7.85 12.28
C VAL A 204 2.20 9.27 12.24
N ALA A 205 1.67 9.75 13.36
CA ALA A 205 1.26 11.14 13.55
C ALA A 205 1.94 11.69 14.81
N TRP A 206 2.24 12.99 14.79
CA TRP A 206 2.82 13.70 15.93
C TRP A 206 2.01 14.97 16.17
N GLN A 207 1.40 15.05 17.35
CA GLN A 207 0.83 16.30 17.86
C GLN A 207 1.97 17.11 18.47
N TYR A 208 2.38 18.15 17.74
CA TYR A 208 3.61 18.90 18.03
C TYR A 208 3.35 20.21 18.78
N SER A 209 2.09 20.62 18.90
CA SER A 209 1.67 21.76 19.72
C SER A 209 0.17 21.69 20.04
N ASP A 210 -0.19 22.15 21.23
CA ASP A 210 -1.56 22.36 21.73
C ASP A 210 -2.08 23.80 21.52
N ALA A 211 -1.24 24.67 20.96
CA ALA A 211 -1.48 26.10 20.83
C ALA A 211 -1.20 26.61 19.41
N GLY A 212 -1.36 25.73 18.41
CA GLY A 212 -1.18 26.03 17.01
C GLY A 212 -2.18 27.07 16.49
N SER A 213 -1.76 27.85 15.49
CA SER A 213 -2.62 28.79 14.78
C SER A 213 -3.03 28.20 13.44
N VAL A 214 -4.32 27.89 13.30
CA VAL A 214 -4.89 27.26 12.10
C VAL A 214 -5.88 28.22 11.44
N CYS A 215 -5.72 28.44 10.13
CA CYS A 215 -6.68 29.23 9.37
C CYS A 215 -8.08 28.65 9.49
N GLY A 216 -9.05 29.48 9.88
CA GLY A 216 -10.44 29.04 10.01
C GLY A 216 -10.77 28.43 11.38
N VAL A 217 -9.80 28.27 12.28
CA VAL A 217 -10.03 27.98 13.70
C VAL A 217 -9.84 29.28 14.49
N GLY A 218 -10.76 29.57 15.40
CA GLY A 218 -10.62 30.71 16.31
C GLY A 218 -9.82 30.30 17.54
N GLY A 219 -8.71 31.00 17.83
CA GLY A 219 -7.87 30.71 18.99
C GLY A 219 -6.82 29.62 18.74
N GLY A 220 -6.31 29.02 19.81
CA GLY A 220 -5.34 27.93 19.75
C GLY A 220 -5.99 26.60 19.35
N CYS A 221 -5.24 25.77 18.64
CA CYS A 221 -5.66 24.46 18.17
C CYS A 221 -4.52 23.46 18.35
N ASP A 222 -4.88 22.22 18.68
CA ASP A 222 -3.96 21.11 18.61
C ASP A 222 -3.58 20.85 17.15
N VAL A 223 -2.27 20.78 16.87
CA VAL A 223 -1.75 20.66 15.51
C VAL A 223 -0.82 19.46 15.37
N ASP A 224 -1.04 18.76 14.28
CA ASP A 224 -0.44 17.48 13.96
C ASP A 224 0.40 17.54 12.70
N VAL A 225 1.34 16.61 12.62
CA VAL A 225 2.09 16.33 11.40
C VAL A 225 2.14 14.83 11.14
N PHE A 226 2.06 14.44 9.89
CA PHE A 226 2.18 13.04 9.48
C PHE A 226 3.63 12.69 9.13
N ASN A 227 4.11 11.52 9.55
CA ASN A 227 5.45 11.04 9.22
C ASN A 227 5.50 10.45 7.79
N GLY A 228 5.66 11.31 6.79
CA GLY A 228 5.78 10.91 5.39
C GLY A 228 5.32 12.00 4.44
N ASP A 229 4.91 11.63 3.24
CA ASP A 229 4.35 12.55 2.25
C ASP A 229 2.83 12.37 2.11
N SER A 230 2.18 13.18 1.27
CA SER A 230 0.74 13.10 1.06
C SER A 230 0.27 11.75 0.50
N ALA A 231 1.10 11.05 -0.28
CA ALA A 231 0.73 9.74 -0.82
C ALA A 231 0.81 8.66 0.26
N SER A 232 1.86 8.69 1.09
CA SER A 232 1.95 7.74 2.20
C SER A 232 0.93 8.02 3.30
N LEU A 233 0.51 9.28 3.52
CA LEU A 233 -0.64 9.59 4.38
C LEU A 233 -1.89 8.87 3.91
N VAL A 234 -2.18 8.97 2.61
CA VAL A 234 -3.36 8.38 2.00
C VAL A 234 -3.33 6.86 2.08
N SER A 235 -2.18 6.23 1.84
CA SER A 235 -2.06 4.76 1.93
C SER A 235 -2.07 4.22 3.36
N THR A 236 -1.64 5.03 4.34
CA THR A 236 -1.49 4.59 5.74
C THR A 236 -2.75 4.88 6.57
N LEU A 237 -3.32 6.09 6.45
CA LEU A 237 -4.35 6.57 7.35
C LEU A 237 -5.74 6.67 6.73
N VAL A 238 -5.85 6.89 5.43
CA VAL A 238 -7.16 7.10 4.81
C VAL A 238 -7.78 5.75 4.44
N ILE A 239 -8.95 5.46 5.00
CA ILE A 239 -9.74 4.28 4.72
C ILE A 239 -10.10 4.30 3.23
N ASN A 240 -9.51 3.38 2.47
CA ASN A 240 -9.57 3.36 1.02
C ASN A 240 -9.15 4.68 0.36
N GLY A 241 -8.20 5.40 0.98
CA GLY A 241 -7.69 6.66 0.45
C GLY A 241 -7.09 6.58 -0.93
N ASN A 242 -6.65 5.40 -1.32
CA ASN A 242 -6.26 5.12 -2.68
C ASN A 242 -7.46 5.05 -3.65
N GLY A 243 -8.68 5.41 -3.23
CA GLY A 243 -9.89 5.49 -4.05
C GLY A 243 -10.04 4.32 -4.98
N SER A 244 -10.50 3.15 -4.53
CA SER A 244 -10.60 1.97 -5.43
C SER A 244 -9.25 1.51 -6.01
N SER A 245 -8.13 2.00 -5.47
CA SER A 245 -6.82 1.36 -5.56
C SER A 245 -6.29 1.05 -4.16
N SER A 246 -7.14 0.48 -3.30
CA SER A 246 -6.64 -0.69 -2.61
C SER A 246 -6.05 -1.59 -3.71
N PHE A 247 -4.73 -1.59 -3.84
CA PHE A 247 -4.08 -2.85 -4.09
C PHE A 247 -4.51 -3.70 -2.88
N ALA A 248 -5.71 -4.27 -2.94
CA ALA A 248 -5.88 -5.60 -2.38
C ALA A 248 -4.68 -6.34 -2.98
N PRO A 249 -3.74 -6.78 -2.15
CA PRO A 249 -2.54 -7.43 -2.63
C PRO A 249 -2.98 -8.52 -3.60
N GLY A 250 -2.83 -8.26 -4.91
CA GLY A 250 -3.41 -9.11 -5.93
C GLY A 250 -2.82 -10.51 -5.77
N PRO A 251 -3.60 -11.57 -6.02
CA PRO A 251 -3.02 -12.90 -6.06
C PRO A 251 -1.89 -12.92 -7.10
N ALA A 252 -0.78 -13.55 -6.76
CA ALA A 252 0.21 -13.95 -7.75
C ALA A 252 -0.13 -15.36 -8.22
N ALA A 253 -0.09 -15.61 -9.53
CA ALA A 253 -0.35 -16.93 -10.07
C ALA A 253 0.70 -17.30 -11.12
N VAL A 254 1.06 -18.58 -11.15
CA VAL A 254 2.00 -19.12 -12.14
C VAL A 254 1.61 -20.54 -12.52
N SER A 255 2.11 -21.00 -13.66
CA SER A 255 2.05 -22.39 -14.08
C SER A 255 3.45 -22.82 -14.50
N TRP A 256 3.87 -24.01 -14.07
CA TRP A 256 5.10 -24.65 -14.54
C TRP A 256 4.82 -25.85 -15.46
N GLY A 257 3.56 -26.14 -15.78
CA GLY A 257 3.21 -27.27 -16.63
C GLY A 257 1.71 -27.37 -16.94
N PRO A 258 1.35 -28.21 -17.92
CA PRO A 258 -0.05 -28.45 -18.26
C PRO A 258 -0.85 -28.92 -17.04
N ASN A 259 -2.08 -28.41 -16.92
CA ASN A 259 -2.98 -28.74 -15.81
C ASN A 259 -2.42 -28.44 -14.42
N ARG A 260 -1.51 -27.46 -14.32
CA ARG A 260 -1.00 -26.96 -13.05
C ARG A 260 -1.16 -25.45 -12.95
N ILE A 261 -1.70 -25.00 -11.83
CA ILE A 261 -1.77 -23.59 -11.47
C ILE A 261 -1.35 -23.49 -10.01
N ASP A 262 -0.47 -22.57 -9.69
CA ASP A 262 -0.10 -22.21 -8.32
C ASP A 262 -0.52 -20.77 -8.08
N VAL A 263 -1.18 -20.53 -6.96
CA VAL A 263 -1.71 -19.22 -6.57
C VAL A 263 -1.21 -18.87 -5.18
N MET A 264 -0.76 -17.63 -5.03
CA MET A 264 -0.38 -17.04 -3.77
C MET A 264 -1.20 -15.81 -3.45
N VAL A 265 -1.56 -15.67 -2.18
CA VAL A 265 -2.30 -14.52 -1.66
C VAL A 265 -1.67 -14.07 -0.35
N ARG A 266 -1.79 -12.79 -0.04
CA ARG A 266 -1.66 -12.32 1.34
C ARG A 266 -3.01 -12.55 2.04
N GLY A 267 -2.97 -13.18 3.20
CA GLY A 267 -4.16 -13.52 3.99
C GLY A 267 -4.11 -12.97 5.41
N GLY A 268 -4.91 -13.54 6.30
CA GLY A 268 -5.01 -13.11 7.70
C GLY A 268 -3.67 -13.10 8.45
N GLY A 269 -3.48 -12.09 9.30
CA GLY A 269 -2.20 -11.86 9.99
C GLY A 269 -1.06 -11.51 9.04
N ASP A 270 -1.39 -10.96 7.86
CA ASP A 270 -0.46 -10.50 6.84
C ASP A 270 0.46 -11.56 6.24
N ALA A 271 0.19 -12.84 6.50
CA ALA A 271 1.01 -13.93 6.00
C ALA A 271 0.72 -14.25 4.53
N ILE A 272 1.67 -14.93 3.89
CA ILE A 272 1.49 -15.47 2.55
C ILE A 272 0.91 -16.88 2.63
N TYR A 273 -0.06 -17.10 1.77
CA TYR A 273 -0.84 -18.32 1.65
C TYR A 273 -0.75 -18.84 0.22
N HIS A 274 -0.64 -20.15 0.07
CA HIS A 274 -0.49 -20.83 -1.21
C HIS A 274 -1.60 -21.86 -1.43
N LYS A 275 -2.03 -22.02 -2.68
CA LYS A 275 -2.97 -23.06 -3.12
C LYS A 275 -2.69 -23.38 -4.58
N TYR A 276 -2.89 -24.63 -4.97
CA TYR A 276 -2.55 -25.09 -6.30
C TYR A 276 -3.57 -26.06 -6.89
N TRP A 277 -3.67 -26.11 -8.20
CA TRP A 277 -4.44 -27.11 -8.96
C TRP A 277 -3.51 -28.22 -9.42
N ASP A 278 -3.81 -29.48 -9.09
CA ASP A 278 -2.98 -30.64 -9.42
C ASP A 278 -3.38 -31.37 -10.73
N GLY A 279 -4.35 -30.81 -11.46
CA GLY A 279 -4.92 -31.42 -12.65
C GLY A 279 -6.27 -32.10 -12.42
N SER A 280 -6.62 -32.34 -11.16
CA SER A 280 -7.87 -33.00 -10.75
C SER A 280 -8.64 -32.23 -9.68
N ALA A 281 -7.93 -31.58 -8.76
CA ALA A 281 -8.51 -30.85 -7.65
C ALA A 281 -7.58 -29.69 -7.20
N TRP A 282 -8.16 -28.75 -6.47
CA TRP A 282 -7.41 -27.73 -5.77
C TRP A 282 -6.89 -28.26 -4.43
N GLN A 283 -5.60 -28.03 -4.18
CA GLN A 283 -4.87 -28.44 -3.00
C GLN A 283 -4.25 -27.24 -2.30
N PRO A 284 -4.17 -27.22 -0.96
CA PRO A 284 -4.80 -28.19 -0.07
C PRO A 284 -6.32 -28.17 -0.18
N SER A 285 -6.98 -29.32 -0.04
CA SER A 285 -8.44 -29.41 -0.12
C SER A 285 -9.14 -28.57 0.96
N GLY A 286 -8.51 -28.35 2.11
CA GLY A 286 -9.02 -27.57 3.25
C GLY A 286 -8.90 -26.04 3.14
N GLY A 287 -8.39 -25.50 2.04
CA GLY A 287 -8.18 -24.05 1.89
C GLY A 287 -6.80 -23.71 1.34
N PHE A 288 -6.29 -22.52 1.63
CA PHE A 288 -4.90 -22.20 1.35
C PHE A 288 -4.00 -22.73 2.48
N GLU A 289 -2.81 -23.21 2.14
CA GLU A 289 -1.74 -23.46 3.12
C GLU A 289 -1.02 -22.17 3.46
N LYS A 290 -0.75 -21.93 4.75
CA LYS A 290 0.09 -20.81 5.19
C LYS A 290 1.56 -21.17 4.96
N ILE A 291 2.25 -20.42 4.11
CA ILE A 291 3.70 -20.59 3.86
C ILE A 291 4.55 -19.59 4.66
N GLY A 292 3.90 -18.80 5.53
CA GLY A 292 4.51 -17.87 6.47
C GLY A 292 4.79 -16.50 5.86
N GLY A 293 5.76 -15.79 6.44
CA GLY A 293 6.03 -14.39 6.11
C GLY A 293 5.04 -13.43 6.78
N ILE A 294 5.38 -12.15 6.76
CA ILE A 294 4.50 -11.02 7.04
C ILE A 294 4.72 -10.10 5.86
N SER A 295 3.68 -9.77 5.11
CA SER A 295 3.80 -8.89 3.96
C SER A 295 2.94 -7.64 4.10
N ILE A 296 3.47 -6.52 3.65
CA ILE A 296 2.75 -5.23 3.59
C ILE A 296 2.12 -4.98 2.20
N TYR A 297 2.52 -5.75 1.18
CA TYR A 297 2.04 -5.67 -0.21
C TYR A 297 1.63 -7.05 -0.75
N GLY A 298 1.36 -7.15 -2.05
CA GLY A 298 1.04 -8.43 -2.72
C GLY A 298 2.23 -9.36 -2.83
N PRO A 299 2.00 -10.68 -2.95
CA PRO A 299 3.07 -11.60 -3.30
C PRO A 299 3.51 -11.40 -4.75
N GLY A 300 4.75 -11.80 -5.04
CA GLY A 300 5.23 -12.09 -6.39
C GLY A 300 5.48 -13.58 -6.51
N LEU A 301 5.28 -14.15 -7.70
CA LEU A 301 5.46 -15.58 -7.93
C LEU A 301 6.03 -15.82 -9.32
N SER A 302 7.04 -16.67 -9.40
CA SER A 302 7.65 -17.14 -10.64
C SER A 302 7.82 -18.65 -10.57
N ALA A 303 7.97 -19.28 -11.74
CA ALA A 303 8.33 -20.67 -11.84
C ALA A 303 9.50 -20.83 -12.80
N THR A 304 10.60 -21.40 -12.33
CA THR A 304 11.81 -21.59 -13.14
C THR A 304 11.87 -22.97 -13.79
N GLY A 305 10.96 -23.88 -13.43
CA GLY A 305 10.87 -25.21 -14.00
C GLY A 305 9.77 -26.05 -13.37
N VAL A 306 9.62 -27.27 -13.88
CA VAL A 306 8.70 -28.26 -13.32
C VAL A 306 9.01 -28.48 -11.84
N ASN A 307 7.97 -28.43 -11.00
CA ASN A 307 8.09 -28.53 -9.54
C ASN A 307 8.96 -27.45 -8.88
N ARG A 308 9.21 -26.32 -9.55
CA ARG A 308 9.97 -25.21 -8.98
C ARG A 308 9.19 -23.91 -9.00
N LEU A 309 8.83 -23.44 -7.81
CA LEU A 309 8.23 -22.12 -7.59
C LEU A 309 9.18 -21.24 -6.80
N ASP A 310 9.14 -19.96 -7.08
CA ASP A 310 9.93 -18.93 -6.43
C ASP A 310 8.99 -17.78 -6.04
N ALA A 311 8.79 -17.62 -4.74
CA ALA A 311 7.81 -16.75 -4.13
C ALA A 311 8.46 -15.56 -3.45
N PHE A 312 7.83 -14.40 -3.57
CA PHE A 312 8.36 -13.13 -3.11
C PHE A 312 7.31 -12.38 -2.31
N CYS A 313 7.73 -11.67 -1.27
CA CYS A 313 6.87 -10.73 -0.57
C CYS A 313 7.68 -9.56 -0.01
N ALA A 314 7.02 -8.41 0.18
CA ALA A 314 7.63 -7.27 0.85
C ALA A 314 7.31 -7.34 2.34
N ALA A 315 8.31 -7.43 3.21
CA ALA A 315 8.14 -7.52 4.65
C ALA A 315 7.83 -6.17 5.31
N THR A 316 7.46 -6.18 6.60
CA THR A 316 7.17 -4.97 7.39
C THR A 316 8.36 -4.05 7.58
N ASP A 317 9.58 -4.56 7.43
CA ASP A 317 10.81 -3.78 7.37
C ASP A 317 11.14 -3.27 5.95
N TYR A 318 10.17 -3.34 5.04
CA TYR A 318 10.27 -2.95 3.63
C TYR A 318 11.28 -3.76 2.81
N THR A 319 11.83 -4.86 3.34
CA THR A 319 12.76 -5.70 2.57
C THR A 319 12.02 -6.72 1.70
N LEU A 320 12.62 -7.09 0.57
CA LEU A 320 12.14 -8.21 -0.24
C LEU A 320 12.54 -9.52 0.42
N ARG A 321 11.56 -10.40 0.57
CA ARG A 321 11.73 -11.76 1.09
C ARG A 321 11.50 -12.77 -0.02
N HIS A 322 12.25 -13.86 0.03
CA HIS A 322 12.12 -14.95 -0.93
C HIS A 322 11.92 -16.31 -0.21
N LYS A 323 11.14 -17.19 -0.84
CA LYS A 323 10.93 -18.59 -0.45
C LYS A 323 10.65 -19.39 -1.71
N TRP A 324 11.06 -20.65 -1.77
CA TRP A 324 10.90 -21.49 -2.95
C TRP A 324 10.32 -22.85 -2.63
N TRP A 325 9.68 -23.46 -3.63
CA TRP A 325 9.24 -24.86 -3.61
C TRP A 325 10.11 -25.67 -4.56
N ASP A 326 10.54 -26.87 -4.16
CA ASP A 326 11.40 -27.74 -4.99
C ASP A 326 10.76 -29.07 -5.41
N GLY A 327 9.45 -29.22 -5.18
CA GLY A 327 8.71 -30.46 -5.41
C GLY A 327 8.45 -31.24 -4.13
N THR A 328 9.20 -30.97 -3.06
CA THR A 328 9.10 -31.71 -1.79
C THR A 328 8.69 -30.82 -0.62
N GLY A 329 9.09 -29.55 -0.64
CA GLY A 329 8.83 -28.63 0.46
C GLY A 329 9.09 -27.17 0.10
N TRP A 330 8.62 -26.28 0.97
CA TRP A 330 8.94 -24.86 0.92
C TRP A 330 10.22 -24.56 1.70
N TYR A 331 11.12 -23.75 1.13
CA TYR A 331 12.43 -23.42 1.69
C TYR A 331 12.80 -21.94 1.51
N PRO A 332 13.58 -21.33 2.41
CA PRO A 332 14.00 -21.90 3.68
C PRO A 332 12.78 -22.16 4.58
N ASN A 333 12.91 -23.02 5.59
CA ASN A 333 11.84 -23.38 6.52
C ASN A 333 12.43 -23.34 7.94
N PRO A 334 11.85 -22.61 8.91
CA PRO A 334 10.54 -21.93 8.88
C PRO A 334 10.53 -20.52 8.28
N HIS A 335 11.69 -19.90 8.08
CA HIS A 335 11.78 -18.48 7.73
C HIS A 335 11.69 -18.22 6.22
N TRP A 336 11.57 -16.95 5.84
CA TRP A 336 11.82 -16.48 4.47
C TRP A 336 13.23 -15.88 4.43
N GLU A 337 13.97 -16.11 3.35
CA GLU A 337 15.28 -15.45 3.21
C GLU A 337 15.10 -13.96 2.96
N ASN A 338 15.96 -13.15 3.58
CA ASN A 338 16.00 -11.71 3.32
C ASN A 338 16.93 -11.44 2.13
N ILE A 339 16.39 -10.86 1.06
CA ILE A 339 17.18 -10.45 -0.11
C ILE A 339 17.38 -8.92 -0.18
N GLY A 340 16.97 -8.21 0.87
CA GLY A 340 17.25 -6.79 1.11
C GLY A 340 16.34 -5.84 0.34
N GLY A 341 16.81 -4.61 0.14
CA GLY A 341 16.07 -3.55 -0.56
C GLY A 341 15.14 -2.74 0.34
N VAL A 342 14.50 -1.73 -0.25
CA VAL A 342 13.47 -0.89 0.39
C VAL A 342 12.32 -0.77 -0.59
N LEU A 343 11.27 -1.55 -0.36
CA LEU A 343 10.15 -1.76 -1.28
C LEU A 343 8.99 -0.87 -0.90
N THR A 344 8.41 -0.23 -1.91
CA THR A 344 7.18 0.55 -1.79
C THR A 344 6.06 0.00 -2.69
N SER A 345 6.19 -1.24 -3.18
CA SER A 345 5.16 -1.93 -3.95
C SER A 345 5.21 -3.45 -3.76
N SER A 346 4.19 -4.15 -4.27
CA SER A 346 4.27 -5.58 -4.56
C SER A 346 5.44 -5.86 -5.52
N PRO A 347 6.17 -6.98 -5.35
CA PRO A 347 7.15 -7.45 -6.32
C PRO A 347 6.47 -8.12 -7.52
N ALA A 348 7.01 -7.90 -8.71
CA ALA A 348 6.66 -8.66 -9.91
C ALA A 348 7.86 -9.52 -10.33
N ALA A 349 7.63 -10.79 -10.64
CA ALA A 349 8.69 -11.75 -10.92
C ALA A 349 8.42 -12.52 -12.21
N VAL A 350 9.48 -12.85 -12.95
CA VAL A 350 9.43 -13.71 -14.14
C VAL A 350 10.64 -14.63 -14.18
N SER A 351 10.54 -15.72 -14.92
CA SER A 351 11.67 -16.56 -15.31
C SER A 351 11.66 -16.75 -16.82
N TRP A 352 12.85 -16.75 -17.42
CA TRP A 352 13.02 -17.16 -18.83
C TRP A 352 13.74 -18.49 -19.00
N GLY A 353 14.04 -19.20 -17.90
CA GLY A 353 14.74 -20.48 -17.94
C GLY A 353 15.12 -21.03 -16.57
N SER A 354 15.45 -22.33 -16.55
CA SER A 354 15.88 -23.04 -15.34
C SER A 354 17.12 -22.39 -14.75
N GLY A 355 16.99 -21.80 -13.56
CA GLY A 355 18.07 -21.10 -12.88
C GLY A 355 18.09 -19.58 -13.11
N ARG A 356 17.09 -18.99 -13.77
CA ARG A 356 16.98 -17.53 -13.87
C ARG A 356 15.65 -17.04 -13.33
N ILE A 357 15.70 -16.11 -12.39
CA ILE A 357 14.54 -15.37 -11.88
C ILE A 357 14.87 -13.90 -11.95
N ASP A 358 13.94 -13.08 -12.41
CA ASP A 358 14.09 -11.63 -12.42
C ASP A 358 12.91 -11.03 -11.66
N VAL A 359 13.22 -10.18 -10.68
CA VAL A 359 12.24 -9.53 -9.81
C VAL A 359 12.40 -8.03 -9.95
N VAL A 360 11.29 -7.33 -10.16
CA VAL A 360 11.22 -5.88 -10.17
C VAL A 360 10.28 -5.37 -9.10
N VAL A 361 10.68 -4.26 -8.49
CA VAL A 361 9.94 -3.60 -7.41
C VAL A 361 10.01 -2.09 -7.61
N ARG A 362 9.01 -1.35 -7.11
CA ARG A 362 9.16 0.08 -6.87
C ARG A 362 9.83 0.29 -5.51
N GLY A 363 10.78 1.22 -5.45
CA GLY A 363 11.51 1.55 -4.22
C GLY A 363 11.62 3.05 -3.99
N GLY A 364 12.72 3.46 -3.34
CA GLY A 364 13.00 4.87 -3.04
C GLY A 364 12.95 5.77 -4.28
N GLN A 365 12.47 7.01 -4.08
CA GLN A 365 12.29 8.01 -5.14
C GLN A 365 11.38 7.53 -6.31
N ASN A 366 10.49 6.57 -6.06
CA ASN A 366 9.60 5.98 -7.06
C ASN A 366 10.33 5.29 -8.24
N ASN A 367 11.62 5.03 -8.12
CA ASN A 367 12.37 4.29 -9.14
C ASN A 367 11.96 2.82 -9.16
N ILE A 368 12.15 2.18 -10.32
CA ILE A 368 12.08 0.73 -10.45
C ILE A 368 13.46 0.14 -10.19
N TYR A 369 13.47 -0.88 -9.34
CA TYR A 369 14.65 -1.63 -8.94
C TYR A 369 14.53 -3.07 -9.40
N HIS A 370 15.64 -3.62 -9.88
CA HIS A 370 15.74 -4.96 -10.44
C HIS A 370 16.73 -5.81 -9.64
N LYS A 371 16.36 -7.07 -9.39
CA LYS A 371 17.22 -8.07 -8.75
C LYS A 371 16.96 -9.42 -9.39
N TRP A 372 18.00 -10.21 -9.60
CA TRP A 372 17.87 -11.48 -10.30
C TRP A 372 18.67 -12.61 -9.67
N TRP A 373 18.19 -13.84 -9.82
CA TRP A 373 18.94 -15.05 -9.51
C TRP A 373 19.64 -15.52 -10.79
N ASP A 374 20.94 -15.77 -10.73
CA ASP A 374 21.74 -16.21 -11.89
C ASP A 374 21.97 -17.73 -11.97
N GLY A 375 21.36 -18.49 -11.04
CA GLY A 375 21.54 -19.94 -10.91
C GLY A 375 22.41 -20.31 -9.72
N SER A 376 23.19 -19.36 -9.21
CA SER A 376 24.11 -19.55 -8.08
C SER A 376 23.95 -18.51 -6.97
N ALA A 377 23.64 -17.26 -7.33
CA ALA A 377 23.50 -16.16 -6.38
C ALA A 377 22.48 -15.11 -6.84
N TRP A 378 21.99 -14.34 -5.88
CA TRP A 378 21.24 -13.11 -6.13
C TRP A 378 22.16 -11.99 -6.58
N GLN A 379 21.74 -11.28 -7.61
CA GLN A 379 22.47 -10.21 -8.26
C GLN A 379 21.60 -8.94 -8.38
N PRO A 380 22.19 -7.75 -8.29
CA PRO A 380 23.56 -7.53 -7.81
C PRO A 380 23.73 -8.05 -6.38
N SER A 381 24.94 -8.50 -6.05
CA SER A 381 25.24 -9.08 -4.72
C SER A 381 25.03 -8.08 -3.58
N GLY A 382 25.14 -6.78 -3.86
CA GLY A 382 24.77 -5.70 -2.95
C GLY A 382 23.54 -4.94 -3.45
N GLY A 383 22.45 -4.98 -2.67
CA GLY A 383 21.23 -4.20 -2.95
C GLY A 383 20.50 -4.63 -4.22
N PHE A 384 20.01 -3.64 -4.97
CA PHE A 384 19.22 -3.80 -6.18
C PHE A 384 19.80 -2.89 -7.29
N GLU A 385 19.69 -3.34 -8.54
CA GLU A 385 20.00 -2.52 -9.70
C GLU A 385 18.90 -1.46 -9.87
N ASN A 386 19.24 -0.18 -9.74
CA ASN A 386 18.31 0.91 -10.06
C ASN A 386 18.22 1.07 -11.57
N ILE A 387 17.09 0.72 -12.17
CA ILE A 387 16.85 0.86 -13.61
C ILE A 387 16.14 2.19 -13.95
N GLY A 388 15.99 3.08 -12.98
CA GLY A 388 15.38 4.40 -13.09
C GLY A 388 13.85 4.38 -13.09
N GLY A 389 13.24 5.44 -13.62
CA GLY A 389 11.79 5.59 -13.74
C GLY A 389 11.19 6.52 -12.70
N ASN A 390 9.87 6.69 -12.74
CA ASN A 390 9.11 7.47 -11.75
C ASN A 390 7.70 6.89 -11.64
N ALA A 391 7.60 5.74 -10.98
CA ALA A 391 6.44 4.88 -10.99
C ALA A 391 5.40 5.23 -9.91
N VAL A 392 4.13 5.05 -10.25
CA VAL A 392 2.98 5.14 -9.35
C VAL A 392 2.27 3.80 -9.32
N GLY A 393 2.57 3.00 -8.28
CA GLY A 393 2.01 1.67 -8.07
C GLY A 393 3.02 0.54 -8.32
N GLN A 394 2.52 -0.68 -8.50
CA GLN A 394 3.34 -1.86 -8.76
C GLN A 394 3.80 -1.94 -10.23
N PRO A 395 5.03 -2.42 -10.50
CA PRO A 395 5.49 -2.70 -11.86
C PRO A 395 4.91 -4.02 -12.40
N GLY A 396 4.97 -4.18 -13.73
CA GLY A 396 4.76 -5.46 -14.42
C GLY A 396 6.03 -5.89 -15.15
N ILE A 397 6.24 -7.20 -15.30
CA ILE A 397 7.40 -7.75 -16.01
C ILE A 397 7.00 -9.00 -16.79
N CYS A 398 7.57 -9.17 -17.99
CA CYS A 398 7.46 -10.41 -18.75
C CYS A 398 8.76 -10.72 -19.51
N SER A 399 8.85 -11.94 -20.03
CA SER A 399 9.92 -12.37 -20.93
C SER A 399 9.36 -13.26 -22.03
N TRP A 400 9.78 -13.02 -23.28
CA TRP A 400 9.46 -13.91 -24.40
C TRP A 400 10.57 -14.92 -24.74
N GLY A 401 11.66 -14.94 -23.97
CA GLY A 401 12.80 -15.79 -24.25
C GLY A 401 14.07 -15.40 -23.50
N ALA A 402 15.06 -16.29 -23.54
CA ALA A 402 16.31 -16.12 -22.82
C ALA A 402 17.02 -14.80 -23.18
N GLY A 403 17.46 -14.08 -22.16
CA GLY A 403 18.14 -12.79 -22.31
C GLY A 403 17.21 -11.63 -22.69
N ARG A 404 15.89 -11.81 -22.64
CA ARG A 404 14.89 -10.73 -22.81
C ARG A 404 14.12 -10.49 -21.52
N LEU A 405 13.98 -9.21 -21.14
CA LEU A 405 12.91 -8.74 -20.25
C LEU A 405 12.22 -7.53 -20.86
N ASP A 406 10.96 -7.37 -20.47
CA ASP A 406 10.18 -6.17 -20.73
C ASP A 406 9.50 -5.78 -19.41
N VAL A 407 9.81 -4.58 -18.92
CA VAL A 407 9.33 -4.04 -17.64
C VAL A 407 8.42 -2.85 -17.94
N PHE A 408 7.31 -2.81 -17.22
CA PHE A 408 6.26 -1.81 -17.37
C PHE A 408 5.94 -1.16 -16.03
N TYR A 409 5.62 0.12 -16.05
CA TYR A 409 4.99 0.78 -14.91
C TYR A 409 4.03 1.88 -15.36
N ARG A 410 3.18 2.34 -14.45
CA ARG A 410 2.39 3.56 -14.63
C ARG A 410 3.15 4.76 -14.08
N GLY A 411 3.42 5.77 -14.90
CA GLY A 411 4.18 6.97 -14.48
C GLY A 411 3.35 7.95 -13.65
N THR A 412 3.99 8.98 -13.11
CA THR A 412 3.30 10.10 -12.44
C THR A 412 2.42 10.93 -13.38
N ASP A 413 2.65 10.82 -14.68
CA ASP A 413 1.81 11.33 -15.76
C ASP A 413 0.61 10.42 -16.08
N ASN A 414 0.46 9.32 -15.35
CA ASN A 414 -0.48 8.22 -15.60
C ASN A 414 -0.27 7.51 -16.94
N ALA A 415 0.84 7.70 -17.66
CA ALA A 415 1.11 6.96 -18.88
C ALA A 415 1.68 5.56 -18.57
N LEU A 416 1.54 4.62 -19.53
CA LEU A 416 2.27 3.36 -19.51
C LEU A 416 3.72 3.63 -19.93
N TRP A 417 4.68 3.30 -19.08
CA TRP A 417 6.11 3.38 -19.38
C TRP A 417 6.68 1.99 -19.54
N HIS A 418 7.65 1.85 -20.43
CA HIS A 418 8.27 0.58 -20.80
C HIS A 418 9.79 0.72 -20.87
N ASN A 419 10.52 -0.26 -20.36
CA ASN A 419 11.96 -0.44 -20.57
C ASN A 419 12.22 -1.92 -20.82
N TYR A 420 13.20 -2.23 -21.67
CA TYR A 420 13.50 -3.58 -22.05
C TYR A 420 14.98 -3.89 -21.92
N TYR A 421 15.25 -5.16 -21.66
CA TYR A 421 16.57 -5.72 -21.47
C TYR A 421 16.89 -6.70 -22.61
N ILE A 422 18.10 -6.60 -23.17
CA ILE A 422 18.64 -7.61 -24.09
C ILE A 422 20.07 -7.93 -23.65
N ASN A 423 20.34 -9.19 -23.31
CA ASN A 423 21.68 -9.74 -23.12
C ASN A 423 22.64 -8.83 -22.33
N GLY A 424 22.23 -8.39 -21.14
CA GLY A 424 23.04 -7.57 -20.24
C GLY A 424 22.76 -6.07 -20.30
N THR A 425 21.93 -5.60 -21.24
CA THR A 425 21.75 -4.16 -21.48
C THR A 425 20.29 -3.74 -21.37
N TRP A 426 20.01 -2.74 -20.53
CA TRP A 426 18.76 -1.99 -20.52
C TRP A 426 18.79 -0.87 -21.57
N TYR A 427 17.69 -0.69 -22.30
CA TYR A 427 17.62 0.27 -23.41
C TYR A 427 16.96 1.61 -23.05
N GLY A 428 16.48 1.74 -21.82
CA GLY A 428 15.92 2.98 -21.27
C GLY A 428 14.40 3.05 -21.32
N TRP A 429 13.85 3.95 -20.50
CA TRP A 429 12.41 4.15 -20.39
C TRP A 429 11.85 4.93 -21.58
N GLN A 430 10.78 4.40 -22.16
CA GLN A 430 9.98 5.04 -23.17
C GLN A 430 8.50 5.07 -22.75
N SER A 431 7.84 6.21 -22.95
CA SER A 431 6.40 6.32 -22.75
C SER A 431 5.67 5.64 -23.92
N LEU A 432 4.70 4.81 -23.58
CA LEU A 432 3.76 4.17 -24.50
C LEU A 432 2.39 4.89 -24.51
N GLY A 433 2.28 6.02 -23.79
CA GLY A 433 1.08 6.83 -23.68
C GLY A 433 -0.02 6.21 -22.81
N GLY A 434 -1.26 6.69 -23.01
CA GLY A 434 -2.43 6.26 -22.25
C GLY A 434 -2.65 7.07 -20.96
N VAL A 435 -3.80 6.82 -20.32
CA VAL A 435 -4.17 7.40 -19.01
C VAL A 435 -4.64 6.24 -18.13
N LEU A 436 -3.72 5.70 -17.34
CA LEU A 436 -3.89 4.50 -16.55
C LEU A 436 -4.38 4.83 -15.14
N THR A 437 -5.23 3.96 -14.62
CA THR A 437 -5.74 3.99 -13.25
C THR A 437 -5.31 2.75 -12.44
N SER A 438 -4.54 1.84 -13.03
CA SER A 438 -3.95 0.65 -12.39
C SER A 438 -2.45 0.49 -12.65
N GLY A 439 -1.80 -0.46 -11.97
CA GLY A 439 -0.55 -1.04 -12.44
C GLY A 439 -0.74 -1.86 -13.73
N PRO A 440 0.33 -2.10 -14.51
CA PRO A 440 0.27 -2.95 -15.70
C PRO A 440 0.48 -4.42 -15.39
N ALA A 441 -0.27 -5.29 -16.07
CA ALA A 441 0.01 -6.73 -16.12
C ALA A 441 0.50 -7.10 -17.52
N ALA A 442 1.62 -7.81 -17.61
CA ALA A 442 2.27 -8.14 -18.88
C ALA A 442 2.50 -9.64 -19.02
N VAL A 443 2.30 -10.17 -20.23
CA VAL A 443 2.61 -11.56 -20.58
C VAL A 443 3.25 -11.62 -21.96
N ALA A 444 4.05 -12.65 -22.18
CA ALA A 444 4.50 -13.04 -23.51
C ALA A 444 4.12 -14.50 -23.75
N TRP A 445 3.44 -14.76 -24.85
CA TRP A 445 3.00 -16.11 -25.25
C TRP A 445 3.91 -16.76 -26.31
N GLY A 446 4.97 -16.07 -26.73
CA GLY A 446 5.84 -16.49 -27.82
C GLY A 446 6.87 -15.42 -28.20
N SER A 447 7.96 -15.86 -28.82
CA SER A 447 9.05 -14.98 -29.23
C SER A 447 8.55 -13.82 -30.10
N GLY A 448 8.95 -12.61 -29.74
CA GLY A 448 8.56 -11.41 -30.47
C GLY A 448 7.13 -10.92 -30.21
N ARG A 449 6.42 -11.44 -29.20
CA ARG A 449 5.15 -10.88 -28.76
C ARG A 449 5.07 -10.65 -27.24
N ILE A 450 4.62 -9.44 -26.90
CA ILE A 450 4.20 -9.03 -25.55
C ILE A 450 2.76 -8.51 -25.61
N ASP A 451 2.00 -8.77 -24.56
CA ASP A 451 0.65 -8.30 -24.34
C ASP A 451 0.57 -7.66 -22.95
N VAL A 452 0.05 -6.43 -22.88
CA VAL A 452 -0.07 -5.64 -21.65
C VAL A 452 -1.52 -5.25 -21.43
N MET A 453 -2.01 -5.49 -20.22
CA MET A 453 -3.34 -5.10 -19.74
C MET A 453 -3.21 -4.00 -18.70
N VAL A 454 -4.05 -2.98 -18.81
CA VAL A 454 -4.14 -1.87 -17.86
C VAL A 454 -5.59 -1.46 -17.66
N ARG A 455 -5.95 -0.92 -16.50
CA ARG A 455 -7.21 -0.22 -16.29
C ARG A 455 -7.04 1.25 -16.64
N GLY A 456 -8.02 1.83 -17.31
CA GLY A 456 -7.99 3.23 -17.76
C GLY A 456 -9.29 3.98 -17.47
N GLY A 457 -9.65 4.88 -18.40
CA GLY A 457 -10.90 5.64 -18.34
C GLY A 457 -12.13 4.75 -18.18
N GLN A 458 -13.16 5.26 -17.51
CA GLN A 458 -14.41 4.53 -17.21
C GLN A 458 -14.20 3.20 -16.47
N ASN A 459 -13.01 2.99 -15.88
CA ASN A 459 -12.61 1.72 -15.26
C ASN A 459 -12.58 0.54 -16.24
N HIS A 460 -12.50 0.78 -17.55
CA HIS A 460 -12.35 -0.29 -18.53
C HIS A 460 -10.95 -0.87 -18.51
N ILE A 461 -10.81 -2.12 -18.97
CA ILE A 461 -9.51 -2.72 -19.25
C ILE A 461 -9.14 -2.40 -20.70
N TYR A 462 -7.91 -1.93 -20.87
CA TYR A 462 -7.29 -1.64 -22.15
C TYR A 462 -6.15 -2.63 -22.39
N HIS A 463 -6.07 -3.10 -23.63
CA HIS A 463 -5.04 -3.98 -24.14
C HIS A 463 -4.08 -3.19 -25.03
N LYS A 464 -2.77 -3.43 -24.85
CA LYS A 464 -1.73 -2.97 -25.76
C LYS A 464 -0.76 -4.11 -26.03
N TYR A 465 -0.31 -4.27 -27.26
CA TYR A 465 0.58 -5.36 -27.62
C TYR A 465 1.76 -4.92 -28.46
N PHE A 466 2.80 -5.75 -28.46
CA PHE A 466 3.99 -5.59 -29.29
C PHE A 466 4.13 -6.77 -30.24
N ILE A 467 4.58 -6.49 -31.48
CA ILE A 467 5.02 -7.51 -32.43
C ILE A 467 6.41 -7.11 -32.96
N SER A 468 7.37 -8.04 -32.88
CA SER A 468 8.72 -7.84 -33.40
C SER A 468 8.70 -7.47 -34.89
N GLY A 469 9.46 -6.44 -35.27
CA GLY A 469 9.48 -5.89 -36.63
C GLY A 469 8.29 -4.96 -36.98
N THR A 470 7.22 -4.93 -36.18
CA THR A 470 6.08 -4.02 -36.37
C THR A 470 6.03 -2.92 -35.32
N GLY A 471 6.35 -3.23 -34.07
CA GLY A 471 6.31 -2.30 -32.94
C GLY A 471 5.06 -2.46 -32.06
N TRP A 472 4.79 -1.42 -31.27
CA TRP A 472 3.66 -1.35 -30.35
C TRP A 472 2.35 -0.96 -31.05
N SER A 473 1.25 -1.59 -30.69
CA SER A 473 -0.11 -1.23 -31.12
C SER A 473 -0.60 0.06 -30.46
N GLY A 474 -1.78 0.54 -30.88
CA GLY A 474 -2.60 1.45 -30.08
C GLY A 474 -3.16 0.74 -28.82
N PHE A 475 -3.83 1.50 -27.95
CA PHE A 475 -4.63 0.90 -26.89
C PHE A 475 -6.00 0.49 -27.45
N ASP A 476 -6.33 -0.78 -27.26
CA ASP A 476 -7.64 -1.35 -27.60
C ASP A 476 -8.48 -1.43 -26.32
N ASP A 477 -9.64 -0.78 -26.30
CA ASP A 477 -10.60 -0.91 -25.19
C ASP A 477 -11.29 -2.28 -25.29
N ILE A 478 -11.02 -3.17 -24.34
CA ILE A 478 -11.66 -4.49 -24.28
C ILE A 478 -12.87 -4.49 -23.32
N GLY A 479 -13.28 -3.32 -22.85
CA GLY A 479 -14.42 -3.09 -21.99
C GLY A 479 -14.24 -3.58 -20.55
N GLY A 480 -15.35 -3.97 -19.95
CA GLY A 480 -15.42 -4.35 -18.54
C GLY A 480 -15.46 -3.13 -17.63
N THR A 481 -15.82 -3.32 -16.36
CA THR A 481 -15.77 -2.23 -15.36
C THR A 481 -15.04 -2.75 -14.14
N ALA A 482 -13.73 -2.55 -14.14
CA ALA A 482 -12.81 -3.13 -13.19
C ALA A 482 -12.63 -2.26 -11.94
N THR A 483 -12.58 -2.88 -10.77
CA THR A 483 -12.32 -2.27 -9.46
C THR A 483 -11.00 -2.76 -8.85
N SER A 484 -10.15 -3.36 -9.67
CA SER A 484 -8.80 -3.84 -9.35
C SER A 484 -7.83 -3.57 -10.50
N ASP A 485 -6.55 -3.85 -10.26
CA ASP A 485 -5.59 -4.09 -11.34
C ASP A 485 -6.00 -5.34 -12.16
N PRO A 486 -5.70 -5.38 -13.47
CA PRO A 486 -5.91 -6.58 -14.26
C PRO A 486 -4.86 -7.65 -13.95
N GLY A 487 -5.23 -8.91 -14.08
CA GLY A 487 -4.30 -10.04 -14.25
C GLY A 487 -4.39 -10.57 -15.68
N VAL A 488 -3.27 -11.01 -16.26
CA VAL A 488 -3.25 -11.61 -17.59
C VAL A 488 -2.37 -12.86 -17.61
N SER A 489 -2.82 -13.87 -18.34
CA SER A 489 -2.06 -15.11 -18.56
C SER A 489 -2.20 -15.60 -20.00
N SER A 490 -1.30 -16.48 -20.41
CA SER A 490 -1.37 -17.19 -21.68
C SER A 490 -0.88 -18.61 -21.50
N TRP A 491 -1.61 -19.57 -22.05
CA TRP A 491 -1.22 -20.98 -22.05
C TRP A 491 -0.77 -21.48 -23.44
N ALA A 492 -0.95 -20.66 -24.49
CA ALA A 492 -0.50 -20.97 -25.84
C ALA A 492 -0.45 -19.70 -26.71
N PRO A 493 0.36 -19.72 -27.79
CA PRO A 493 0.27 -18.70 -28.85
C PRO A 493 -1.16 -18.57 -29.37
N GLY A 494 -1.63 -17.35 -29.60
CA GLY A 494 -3.00 -17.10 -30.03
C GLY A 494 -4.04 -17.05 -28.90
N ARG A 495 -3.66 -17.25 -27.62
CA ARG A 495 -4.55 -17.19 -26.46
C ARG A 495 -4.10 -16.29 -25.31
N LEU A 496 -4.99 -15.40 -24.85
CA LEU A 496 -4.87 -14.66 -23.58
C LEU A 496 -6.12 -14.87 -22.73
N ASP A 497 -5.94 -14.88 -21.42
CA ASP A 497 -7.02 -14.91 -20.43
C ASP A 497 -6.78 -13.76 -19.44
N VAL A 498 -7.74 -12.83 -19.37
CA VAL A 498 -7.66 -11.58 -18.61
C VAL A 498 -8.69 -11.58 -17.50
N PHE A 499 -8.27 -11.16 -16.31
CA PHE A 499 -9.09 -11.19 -15.11
C PHE A 499 -9.08 -9.84 -14.42
N CYS A 500 -10.19 -9.47 -13.79
CA CYS A 500 -10.28 -8.31 -12.91
C CYS A 500 -11.41 -8.49 -11.90
N ARG A 501 -11.43 -7.68 -10.85
CA ARG A 501 -12.60 -7.56 -9.97
C ARG A 501 -13.63 -6.63 -10.61
N GLY A 502 -14.90 -7.01 -10.60
CA GLY A 502 -16.01 -6.17 -11.08
C GLY A 502 -16.54 -5.20 -10.03
N THR A 503 -17.56 -4.41 -10.39
CA THR A 503 -18.27 -3.50 -9.45
C THR A 503 -19.13 -4.24 -8.43
N ASP A 504 -19.46 -5.49 -8.71
CA ASP A 504 -20.14 -6.45 -7.84
C ASP A 504 -19.17 -7.21 -6.91
N ASN A 505 -17.88 -6.84 -6.93
CA ASN A 505 -16.78 -7.56 -6.28
C ASN A 505 -16.57 -9.00 -6.78
N ALA A 506 -17.24 -9.44 -7.85
CA ALA A 506 -16.98 -10.75 -8.42
C ALA A 506 -15.67 -10.76 -9.23
N LEU A 507 -15.12 -11.95 -9.46
CA LEU A 507 -14.07 -12.15 -10.46
C LEU A 507 -14.69 -12.15 -11.85
N TRP A 508 -14.20 -11.28 -12.71
CA TRP A 508 -14.61 -11.19 -14.10
C TRP A 508 -13.49 -11.64 -15.02
N HIS A 509 -13.87 -12.24 -16.14
CA HIS A 509 -12.96 -12.84 -17.11
C HIS A 509 -13.34 -12.49 -18.55
N ALA A 510 -12.35 -12.10 -19.35
CA ALA A 510 -12.43 -11.98 -20.79
C ALA A 510 -11.24 -12.70 -21.43
N TRP A 511 -11.38 -13.17 -22.66
CA TRP A 511 -10.29 -13.92 -23.30
C TRP A 511 -10.12 -13.54 -24.76
N PHE A 512 -8.87 -13.63 -25.21
CA PHE A 512 -8.50 -13.49 -26.61
C PHE A 512 -8.26 -14.88 -27.20
N SER A 513 -8.86 -15.20 -28.34
CA SER A 513 -8.58 -16.45 -29.04
C SER A 513 -8.66 -16.26 -30.54
N GLY A 514 -7.60 -16.66 -31.25
CA GLY A 514 -7.60 -16.70 -32.72
C GLY A 514 -7.85 -15.34 -33.39
N GLY A 515 -7.34 -14.25 -32.82
CA GLY A 515 -7.52 -12.91 -33.37
C GLY A 515 -8.69 -12.11 -32.79
N THR A 516 -9.51 -12.72 -31.92
CA THR A 516 -10.76 -12.13 -31.45
C THR A 516 -10.84 -12.09 -29.93
N TRP A 517 -11.30 -10.95 -29.40
CA TRP A 517 -11.70 -10.82 -27.99
C TRP A 517 -13.12 -11.33 -27.79
N TYR A 518 -13.32 -12.10 -26.74
CA TYR A 518 -14.61 -12.59 -26.28
C TYR A 518 -14.95 -11.90 -24.96
N GLY A 519 -16.22 -11.48 -24.87
CA GLY A 519 -16.70 -10.54 -23.86
C GLY A 519 -16.57 -11.02 -22.41
N TRP A 520 -16.72 -10.05 -21.51
CA TRP A 520 -16.63 -10.25 -20.07
C TRP A 520 -17.74 -11.16 -19.53
N GLN A 521 -17.33 -12.18 -18.78
CA GLN A 521 -18.22 -13.03 -18.01
C GLN A 521 -17.82 -13.01 -16.54
N SER A 522 -18.82 -12.95 -15.66
CA SER A 522 -18.58 -13.13 -14.23
C SER A 522 -18.28 -14.60 -13.96
N LEU A 523 -17.20 -14.86 -13.24
CA LEU A 523 -16.85 -16.14 -12.65
C LEU A 523 -17.37 -16.26 -11.20
N GLY A 524 -18.09 -15.23 -10.71
CA GLY A 524 -18.63 -15.16 -9.36
C GLY A 524 -17.58 -14.86 -8.28
N GLY A 525 -17.92 -15.18 -7.04
CA GLY A 525 -17.11 -14.86 -5.85
C GLY A 525 -17.36 -13.44 -5.32
N VAL A 526 -16.78 -13.13 -4.16
CA VAL A 526 -16.74 -11.79 -3.55
C VAL A 526 -15.31 -11.52 -3.12
N LEU A 527 -14.58 -10.77 -3.93
CA LEU A 527 -13.19 -10.40 -3.75
C LEU A 527 -13.09 -9.10 -2.94
N GLN A 528 -12.35 -9.12 -1.83
CA GLN A 528 -12.12 -7.96 -0.98
C GLN A 528 -11.06 -7.01 -1.52
#